data_AF-A0A5B7BGF1-F1
#
_entry.id   AF-A0A5B7BGF1-F1
#
_cell.length_a   1.000
_cell.length_b   1.000
_cell.length_c   1.000
_cell.angle_alpha   90.00
_cell.angle_beta   90.00
_cell.angle_gamma   90.00
#
_symmetry.space_group_name_H-M   'P 1'
#
loop_
_entity.id
_entity.type
_entity.pdbx_description
1 polymer ?
#
loop_
_entity_poly.entity_id
_entity_poly.type
_entity_poly.pdbx_seq_one_letter_code
_entity_poly.pdbx_strand_id
1 'polypeptide(L)'
;MEEKQKNSNKLCDTAHSGSDTSSADRPVRVYADGIYDLFHFGHARSLEQAKKLFPNTYLLVGCCNDEITHNYKGKTVMTESERYESLRHCKWVDEVIPDAPWVMTQEFLDKHNIDYVAHDSLPYADASGAGKDVYE
;
A
#
# COMPACT_ATOMS: atom_id res chain seq x y z
N MET A 1 -34.28 44.35 -28.68
CA MET A 1 -33.62 45.65 -28.40
C MET A 1 -32.90 45.44 -27.07
N GLU A 2 -31.59 45.36 -26.90
CA GLU A 2 -30.32 45.52 -27.66
C GLU A 2 -29.36 44.49 -26.99
N GLU A 3 -28.71 43.54 -27.65
CA GLU A 3 -27.47 43.51 -28.45
C GLU A 3 -26.19 44.20 -27.89
N LYS A 4 -25.06 43.46 -27.99
CA LYS A 4 -23.61 43.82 -28.04
C LYS A 4 -22.81 43.65 -26.73
N GLN A 5 -21.59 43.10 -26.66
CA GLN A 5 -20.67 42.42 -27.60
C GLN A 5 -19.47 41.85 -26.80
N LYS A 6 -18.90 40.74 -27.28
CA LYS A 6 -17.60 40.05 -27.02
C LYS A 6 -16.37 40.86 -26.49
N ASN A 7 -15.54 40.22 -25.65
CA ASN A 7 -14.10 39.89 -25.89
C ASN A 7 -13.46 39.24 -24.63
N SER A 8 -12.92 38.02 -24.67
CA SER A 8 -11.57 37.59 -25.11
C SER A 8 -10.49 37.61 -24.01
N ASN A 9 -10.10 36.38 -23.59
CA ASN A 9 -8.83 35.88 -23.05
C ASN A 9 -7.90 36.77 -22.20
N LYS A 10 -7.59 36.28 -20.99
CA LYS A 10 -6.19 35.98 -20.61
C LYS A 10 -6.07 34.94 -19.48
N LEU A 11 -5.21 33.97 -19.73
CA LEU A 11 -4.77 32.82 -18.95
C LEU A 11 -4.24 33.16 -17.54
N CYS A 12 -4.45 32.24 -16.61
CA CYS A 12 -3.49 31.91 -15.57
C CYS A 12 -3.47 30.37 -15.45
N ASP A 13 -2.52 29.78 -16.16
CA ASP A 13 -2.14 28.38 -16.05
C ASP A 13 -1.51 28.11 -14.68
N THR A 14 -2.10 27.17 -13.93
CA THR A 14 -1.32 26.20 -13.16
C THR A 14 -2.04 24.86 -13.28
N ALA A 15 -1.72 24.13 -14.34
CA ALA A 15 -2.08 22.74 -14.49
C ALA A 15 -1.39 21.92 -13.38
N HIS A 16 -2.17 21.34 -12.47
CA HIS A 16 -1.79 20.05 -11.90
C HIS A 16 -2.33 18.99 -12.83
N SER A 17 -1.48 18.57 -13.77
CA SER A 17 -1.72 17.42 -14.64
C SER A 17 -1.59 16.13 -13.81
N GLY A 18 -2.60 15.83 -13.02
CA GLY A 18 -2.85 14.45 -12.60
C GLY A 18 -3.67 13.80 -13.71
N SER A 19 -3.04 12.92 -14.49
CA SER A 19 -3.71 12.17 -15.55
C SER A 19 -4.76 11.24 -14.92
N ASP A 20 -6.00 11.70 -14.85
CA ASP A 20 -7.14 10.88 -14.48
C ASP A 20 -7.56 10.02 -15.69
N THR A 21 -6.64 9.15 -16.10
CA THR A 21 -6.92 8.03 -16.98
C THR A 21 -7.07 6.82 -16.08
N SER A 22 -8.22 6.67 -15.44
CA SER A 22 -8.68 5.34 -15.04
C SER A 22 -8.96 4.57 -16.34
N SER A 23 -7.90 4.09 -17.00
CA SER A 23 -8.07 3.10 -18.05
C SER A 23 -8.78 1.94 -17.39
N ALA A 24 -9.94 1.54 -17.92
CA ALA A 24 -10.77 0.47 -17.37
C ALA A 24 -10.05 -0.89 -17.28
N ASP A 25 -8.78 -0.95 -17.69
CA ASP A 25 -7.91 -2.11 -17.77
C ASP A 25 -6.75 -2.09 -16.76
N ARG A 26 -6.50 -0.96 -16.07
CA ARG A 26 -5.47 -0.91 -15.02
C ARG A 26 -5.92 -1.74 -13.81
N PRO A 27 -5.12 -2.70 -13.30
CA PRO A 27 -5.45 -3.40 -12.07
C PRO A 27 -5.43 -2.43 -10.87
N VAL A 28 -6.36 -2.63 -9.94
CA VAL A 28 -6.37 -1.95 -8.65
C VAL A 28 -5.20 -2.47 -7.82
N ARG A 29 -4.33 -1.58 -7.38
CA ARG A 29 -3.09 -1.90 -6.66
C ARG A 29 -3.38 -1.85 -5.17
N VAL A 30 -3.48 -3.04 -4.57
CA VAL A 30 -3.70 -3.21 -3.13
C VAL A 30 -2.37 -3.49 -2.47
N TYR A 31 -2.10 -2.82 -1.35
CA TYR A 31 -0.95 -3.06 -0.51
C TYR A 31 -1.38 -3.75 0.79
N ALA A 32 -0.71 -4.83 1.15
CA ALA A 32 -0.82 -5.44 2.47
C ALA A 32 0.57 -5.52 3.10
N ASP A 33 0.69 -5.23 4.38
CA ASP A 33 1.95 -5.28 5.09
C ASP A 33 1.92 -6.22 6.29
N GLY A 34 3.12 -6.59 6.73
CA GLY A 34 3.29 -7.41 7.91
C GLY A 34 4.70 -7.91 8.09
N ILE A 35 4.86 -8.73 9.14
CA ILE A 35 6.15 -9.34 9.46
C ILE A 35 6.29 -10.68 8.73
N TYR A 36 5.21 -11.45 8.65
CA TYR A 36 5.16 -12.75 7.98
C TYR A 36 6.18 -13.78 8.49
N ASP A 37 6.58 -13.67 9.75
CA ASP A 37 7.38 -14.70 10.43
C ASP A 37 6.59 -16.00 10.54
N LEU A 38 7.27 -17.13 10.37
CA LEU A 38 6.66 -18.48 10.31
C LEU A 38 5.43 -18.51 9.39
N PHE A 39 5.60 -18.12 8.12
CA PHE A 39 4.50 -17.93 7.18
C PHE A 39 3.51 -19.11 7.15
N HIS A 40 2.25 -18.83 7.53
CA HIS A 40 1.23 -19.85 7.78
C HIS A 40 -0.12 -19.52 7.11
N PHE A 41 -1.10 -20.41 7.23
CA PHE A 41 -2.41 -20.27 6.58
C PHE A 41 -3.16 -18.99 6.95
N GLY A 42 -2.99 -18.46 8.17
CA GLY A 42 -3.54 -17.15 8.54
C GLY A 42 -3.09 -16.02 7.60
N HIS A 43 -1.78 -15.88 7.40
CA HIS A 43 -1.22 -14.92 6.44
C HIS A 43 -1.73 -15.19 5.02
N ALA A 44 -1.67 -16.44 4.55
CA ALA A 44 -2.10 -16.78 3.20
C ALA A 44 -3.59 -16.46 2.95
N ARG A 45 -4.47 -16.65 3.94
CA ARG A 45 -5.90 -16.33 3.83
C ARG A 45 -6.18 -14.83 3.91
N SER A 46 -5.43 -14.09 4.71
CA SER A 46 -5.50 -12.62 4.70
C SER A 46 -5.10 -12.06 3.32
N LEU A 47 -3.99 -12.54 2.76
CA LEU A 47 -3.54 -12.15 1.42
C LEU A 47 -4.52 -12.60 0.31
N GLU A 48 -5.17 -13.76 0.48
CA GLU A 48 -6.25 -14.17 -0.43
C GLU A 48 -7.42 -13.18 -0.43
N GLN A 49 -7.82 -12.69 0.74
CA GLN A 49 -8.89 -11.70 0.86
C GLN A 49 -8.48 -10.40 0.16
N ALA A 50 -7.28 -9.90 0.42
CA ALA A 50 -6.73 -8.70 -0.22
C ALA A 50 -6.72 -8.84 -1.76
N LYS A 51 -6.22 -9.97 -2.28
CA LYS A 51 -6.16 -10.26 -3.73
C LYS A 51 -7.56 -10.33 -4.39
N LYS A 52 -8.60 -10.63 -3.62
CA LYS A 52 -9.99 -10.79 -4.10
C LYS A 52 -10.88 -9.58 -3.84
N LEU A 53 -10.36 -8.48 -3.27
CA LEU A 53 -11.14 -7.27 -2.98
C LEU A 53 -11.78 -6.67 -4.24
N PHE A 54 -11.07 -6.71 -5.37
CA PHE A 54 -11.54 -6.20 -6.65
C PHE A 54 -11.42 -7.25 -7.76
N PRO A 55 -12.25 -7.18 -8.82
CA PRO A 55 -12.20 -8.13 -9.95
C PRO A 55 -10.83 -8.22 -10.63
N ASN A 56 -10.09 -7.11 -10.71
CA ASN A 56 -8.75 -7.03 -11.28
C ASN A 56 -7.81 -6.37 -10.25
N THR A 57 -7.22 -7.18 -9.37
CA THR A 57 -6.33 -6.73 -8.29
C THR A 57 -4.89 -7.11 -8.56
N TYR A 58 -3.97 -6.18 -8.34
CA TYR A 58 -2.52 -6.41 -8.23
C TYR A 58 -2.11 -6.22 -6.77
N LEU A 59 -1.70 -7.28 -6.10
CA LEU A 59 -1.38 -7.31 -4.69
C LEU A 59 0.13 -7.17 -4.47
N LEU A 60 0.50 -6.02 -3.91
CA LEU A 60 1.81 -5.76 -3.36
C LEU A 60 1.83 -6.17 -1.89
N VAL A 61 2.86 -6.90 -1.48
CA VAL A 61 3.04 -7.27 -0.08
C VAL A 61 4.34 -6.72 0.47
N GLY A 62 4.22 -5.80 1.42
CA GLY A 62 5.35 -5.22 2.15
C GLY A 62 5.75 -6.07 3.33
N CYS A 63 7.06 -6.30 3.47
CA CYS A 63 7.61 -7.06 4.59
C CYS A 63 8.68 -6.24 5.30
N CYS A 64 8.47 -5.97 6.59
CA CYS A 64 9.42 -5.21 7.40
C CYS A 64 10.75 -5.97 7.54
N ASN A 65 11.86 -5.23 7.55
CA ASN A 65 13.20 -5.78 7.81
C ASN A 65 13.34 -6.25 9.28
N ASP A 66 14.40 -6.99 9.59
CA ASP A 66 14.61 -7.53 10.94
C ASP A 66 14.86 -6.41 11.97
N GLU A 67 15.61 -5.35 11.61
CA GLU A 67 15.93 -4.23 12.50
C GLU A 67 14.67 -3.50 13.01
N ILE A 68 13.80 -3.06 12.10
CA ILE A 68 12.54 -2.38 12.38
C ILE A 68 11.62 -3.31 13.19
N THR A 69 11.52 -4.58 12.78
CA THR A 69 10.68 -5.55 13.48
C THR A 69 11.13 -5.76 14.92
N HIS A 70 12.44 -5.88 15.16
CA HIS A 70 12.99 -6.09 16.50
C HIS A 70 12.85 -4.84 17.38
N ASN A 71 12.92 -3.65 16.79
CA ASN A 71 12.75 -2.38 17.49
C ASN A 71 11.31 -2.11 17.93
N TYR A 72 10.32 -2.41 17.08
CA TYR A 72 8.94 -1.99 17.31
C TYR A 72 7.96 -3.13 17.67
N LYS A 73 8.33 -4.40 17.43
CA LYS A 73 7.47 -5.56 17.71
C LYS A 73 8.11 -6.60 18.63
N GLY A 74 9.31 -7.03 18.28
CA GLY A 74 10.01 -8.13 18.95
C GLY A 74 10.78 -9.04 18.00
N LYS A 75 11.31 -10.15 18.53
CA LYS A 75 12.18 -11.07 17.79
C LYS A 75 11.41 -11.88 16.74
N THR A 76 12.08 -12.19 15.65
CA THR A 76 11.65 -13.12 14.60
C THR A 76 12.40 -14.45 14.70
N VAL A 77 11.76 -15.54 14.28
CA VAL A 77 12.40 -16.85 14.11
C VAL A 77 13.08 -16.92 12.75
N MET A 78 12.40 -16.49 11.71
CA MET A 78 12.91 -16.41 10.34
C MET A 78 13.61 -15.07 10.12
N THR A 79 14.73 -15.10 9.41
CA THR A 79 15.39 -13.90 8.90
C THR A 79 14.49 -13.17 7.91
N GLU A 80 14.71 -11.88 7.71
CA GLU A 80 13.97 -11.10 6.71
C GLU A 80 14.03 -11.71 5.31
N SER A 81 15.17 -12.27 4.91
CA SER A 81 15.34 -12.92 3.60
C SER A 81 14.44 -14.14 3.45
N GLU A 82 14.33 -14.97 4.49
CA GLU A 82 13.45 -16.14 4.49
C GLU A 82 11.97 -15.75 4.49
N ARG A 83 11.61 -14.65 5.16
CA ARG A 83 10.25 -14.10 5.17
C ARG A 83 9.89 -13.52 3.79
N TYR A 84 10.80 -12.79 3.14
CA TYR A 84 10.63 -12.30 1.78
C TYR A 84 10.42 -13.47 0.80
N GLU A 85 11.21 -14.54 0.91
CA GLU A 85 11.09 -15.71 0.03
C GLU A 85 9.78 -16.47 0.27
N SER A 86 9.34 -16.59 1.52
CA SER A 86 8.06 -17.20 1.86
C SER A 86 6.88 -16.49 1.16
N LEU A 87 6.94 -15.16 1.08
CA LEU A 87 5.93 -14.36 0.38
C LEU A 87 5.97 -14.55 -1.14
N ARG A 88 7.17 -14.66 -1.74
CA ARG A 88 7.31 -14.92 -3.19
C ARG A 88 6.68 -16.24 -3.64
N HIS A 89 6.56 -17.20 -2.73
CA HIS A 89 5.90 -18.48 -2.97
C HIS A 89 4.42 -18.51 -2.58
N CYS A 90 3.86 -17.41 -2.07
CA CYS A 90 2.45 -17.32 -1.79
C CYS A 90 1.66 -17.09 -3.09
N LYS A 91 0.72 -18.00 -3.39
CA LYS A 91 -0.13 -17.97 -4.61
C LYS A 91 -0.78 -16.61 -4.90
N TRP A 92 -1.09 -15.84 -3.88
CA TRP A 92 -1.91 -14.63 -3.99
C TRP A 92 -1.09 -13.36 -4.25
N VAL A 93 0.23 -13.42 -4.04
CA VAL A 93 1.13 -12.26 -4.09
C VAL A 93 1.65 -12.06 -5.50
N ASP A 94 1.57 -10.83 -6.01
CA ASP A 94 2.13 -10.48 -7.32
C ASP A 94 3.52 -9.82 -7.17
N GLU A 95 3.71 -9.00 -6.14
CA GLU A 95 4.93 -8.25 -5.89
C GLU A 95 5.28 -8.26 -4.39
N VAL A 96 6.54 -8.51 -4.06
CA VAL A 96 7.06 -8.40 -2.68
C VAL A 96 7.91 -7.13 -2.58
N ILE A 97 7.56 -6.26 -1.64
CA ILE A 97 8.35 -5.07 -1.28
C ILE A 97 9.16 -5.42 -0.02
N PRO A 98 10.47 -5.71 -0.16
CA PRO A 98 11.35 -5.86 0.99
C PRO A 98 11.59 -4.50 1.66
N ASP A 99 12.02 -4.52 2.93
CA ASP A 99 12.33 -3.31 3.69
C ASP A 99 11.16 -2.32 3.74
N ALA A 100 9.94 -2.86 3.96
CA ALA A 100 8.74 -2.05 4.06
C ALA A 100 8.79 -1.16 5.32
N PRO A 101 8.31 0.09 5.23
CA PRO A 101 8.33 1.02 6.35
C PRO A 101 7.32 0.59 7.43
N TRP A 102 7.62 0.90 8.70
CA TRP A 102 6.71 0.65 9.82
C TRP A 102 5.45 1.52 9.79
N VAL A 103 5.60 2.77 9.33
CA VAL A 103 4.52 3.72 9.09
C VAL A 103 4.61 4.15 7.64
N MET A 104 3.53 3.99 6.88
CA MET A 104 3.52 4.40 5.48
C MET A 104 3.52 5.92 5.37
N THR A 105 4.21 6.42 4.35
CA THR A 105 4.19 7.85 3.99
C THR A 105 3.46 8.04 2.68
N GLN A 106 2.94 9.24 2.43
CA GLN A 106 2.35 9.56 1.12
C GLN A 106 3.35 9.32 -0.02
N GLU A 107 4.63 9.62 0.19
CA GLU A 107 5.70 9.33 -0.77
C GLU A 107 5.80 7.83 -1.10
N PHE A 108 5.67 6.96 -0.10
CA PHE A 108 5.67 5.51 -0.32
C PHE A 108 4.44 5.06 -1.13
N LEU A 109 3.25 5.58 -0.78
CA LEU A 109 2.01 5.29 -1.50
C LEU A 109 2.11 5.71 -2.98
N ASP A 110 2.59 6.93 -3.23
CA ASP A 110 2.75 7.48 -4.57
C ASP A 110 3.81 6.70 -5.37
N LYS A 111 4.96 6.41 -4.77
CA LYS A 111 6.06 5.65 -5.40
C LYS A 111 5.61 4.29 -5.91
N HIS A 112 4.77 3.60 -5.15
CA HIS A 112 4.27 2.26 -5.49
C HIS A 112 2.92 2.28 -6.23
N ASN A 113 2.34 3.46 -6.45
CA ASN A 113 1.00 3.68 -6.99
C ASN A 113 -0.06 2.85 -6.24
N ILE A 114 -0.08 2.92 -4.91
CA ILE A 114 -0.99 2.16 -4.07
C ILE A 114 -2.38 2.82 -4.07
N ASP A 115 -3.42 2.08 -4.42
CA ASP A 115 -4.81 2.56 -4.42
C ASP A 115 -5.50 2.31 -3.06
N TYR A 116 -5.23 1.15 -2.44
CA TYR A 116 -5.83 0.75 -1.17
C TYR A 116 -4.82 0.00 -0.31
N VAL A 117 -4.98 0.12 1.01
CA VAL A 117 -4.25 -0.67 2.00
C VAL A 117 -5.19 -1.70 2.63
N ALA A 118 -4.72 -2.93 2.79
CA ALA A 118 -5.44 -4.03 3.38
C ALA A 118 -4.70 -4.58 4.60
N HIS A 119 -5.29 -4.41 5.78
CA HIS A 119 -4.88 -5.02 7.04
C HIS A 119 -6.14 -5.48 7.79
N ASP A 120 -6.00 -6.14 8.94
CA ASP A 120 -7.14 -6.34 9.84
C ASP A 120 -7.68 -4.98 10.37
N SER A 121 -8.88 -5.01 10.96
CA SER A 121 -9.57 -3.79 11.41
C SER A 121 -9.19 -3.35 12.83
N LEU A 122 -8.19 -3.97 13.46
CA LEU A 122 -7.76 -3.56 14.79
C LEU A 122 -6.76 -2.41 14.66
N PRO A 123 -6.92 -1.33 15.45
CA PRO A 123 -5.94 -0.25 15.47
C PRO A 123 -4.56 -0.81 15.83
N TYR A 124 -3.57 -0.52 15.00
CA TYR A 124 -2.21 -0.93 15.25
C TYR A 124 -1.47 0.21 15.93
N ALA A 125 -1.40 0.14 17.26
CA ALA A 125 -0.80 1.19 18.07
C ALA A 125 0.66 1.41 17.67
N ASP A 126 1.02 2.65 17.35
CA ASP A 126 2.42 2.96 17.11
C ASP A 126 3.25 2.64 18.37
N ALA A 127 4.37 1.97 18.16
CA ALA A 127 5.30 1.60 19.22
C ALA A 127 6.20 2.78 19.66
N SER A 128 6.03 3.97 19.07
CA SER A 128 6.63 5.24 19.53
C SER A 128 5.89 5.85 20.74
N GLY A 129 4.72 5.30 21.09
CA GLY A 129 3.96 5.68 22.27
C GLY A 129 3.00 6.84 22.06
N ALA A 130 2.74 7.27 20.81
CA ALA A 130 1.81 8.37 20.54
C ALA A 130 0.33 7.92 20.53
N GLY A 131 0.06 6.61 20.65
CA GLY A 131 -1.30 6.06 20.73
C GLY A 131 -2.13 6.23 19.46
N LYS A 132 -1.46 6.50 18.32
CA LYS A 132 -2.09 6.64 17.01
C LYS A 132 -1.98 5.32 16.24
N ASP A 133 -2.99 5.06 15.41
CA ASP A 133 -2.97 3.93 14.47
C ASP A 133 -1.98 4.23 13.34
N VAL A 134 -1.17 3.24 12.92
CA VAL A 134 -0.18 3.41 11.84
C VAL A 134 -0.82 3.57 10.46
N TYR A 135 -2.12 3.30 10.35
CA TYR A 135 -2.90 3.41 9.12
C TYR A 135 -3.72 4.71 9.01
N GLU A 136 -3.67 5.58 10.02
CA GLU A 136 -4.38 6.88 10.08
C GLU A 136 -3.51 8.09 9.70
#